data_AF-A0A7K4GR05-F1
#
_entry.id   AF-A0A7K4GR05-F1
#
_cell.length_a   1.000
_cell.length_b   1.000
_cell.length_c   1.000
_cell.angle_alpha   90.00
_cell.angle_beta   90.00
_cell.angle_gamma   90.00
#
_symmetry.space_group_name_H-M   'P 1'
#
loop_
_entity.id
_entity.type
_entity.pdbx_description
1 polymer ?
#
loop_
_entity_poly.entity_id
_entity_poly.type
_entity_poly.pdbx_seq_one_letter_code
_entity_poly.pdbx_strand_id
1 'polypeptide(L)'
;MKKEFPFFKKLNNSFPASISGLLSFGISLFTHLIGILLYPNYDMTRMAISFLGDGYGGIIYRSGLILTGIIGIPFCVYLGKSFDNEDTKEPIRQLALIGSIIY
;
A
#
# COMPACT_ATOMS: atom_id res chain seq x y z
N MET A 1 -5.51 -10.22 24.12
CA MET A 1 -4.32 -9.77 23.34
C MET A 1 -3.72 -10.97 22.64
N LYS A 2 -3.87 -11.08 21.30
CA LYS A 2 -3.12 -12.08 20.53
C LYS A 2 -1.62 -11.77 20.62
N LYS A 3 -0.79 -12.80 20.72
CA LYS A 3 0.67 -12.70 20.80
C LYS A 3 1.19 -11.87 19.64
N GLU A 4 1.75 -10.69 19.90
CA GLU A 4 2.44 -9.94 18.86
C GLU A 4 3.69 -10.71 18.43
N PHE A 5 3.83 -10.98 17.14
CA PHE A 5 5.09 -11.53 16.64
C PHE A 5 6.20 -10.51 16.87
N PRO A 6 7.35 -10.94 17.41
CA PRO A 6 8.45 -10.04 17.78
C PRO A 6 9.00 -9.26 16.57
N PHE A 7 8.88 -9.82 15.37
CA PHE A 7 9.23 -9.15 14.11
C PHE A 7 8.42 -7.88 13.86
N PHE A 8 7.07 -7.96 13.89
CA PHE A 8 6.21 -6.80 13.63
C PHE A 8 6.29 -5.73 14.72
N LYS A 9 6.53 -6.15 15.97
CA LYS A 9 6.78 -5.21 17.07
C LYS A 9 8.08 -4.43 16.85
N LYS A 10 9.15 -5.12 16.45
CA LYS A 10 10.44 -4.49 16.09
C LYS A 10 10.28 -3.57 14.87
N LEU A 11 9.55 -4.01 13.85
CA LEU A 11 9.28 -3.24 12.63
C LEU A 11 8.55 -1.92 12.94
N ASN A 12 7.49 -1.95 13.74
CA ASN A 12 6.72 -0.75 14.10
C ASN A 12 7.50 0.21 15.02
N ASN A 13 8.37 -0.32 15.89
CA ASN A 13 9.24 0.50 16.73
C ASN A 13 10.34 1.21 15.93
N SER A 14 10.87 0.56 14.89
CA SER A 14 11.87 1.15 14.00
C SER A 14 11.26 2.06 12.93
N PHE A 15 10.04 1.77 12.49
CA PHE A 15 9.36 2.51 11.45
C PHE A 15 7.88 2.69 11.83
N PRO A 16 7.53 3.85 12.45
CA PRO A 16 6.18 4.08 12.95
C PRO A 16 5.14 3.93 11.84
N ALA A 17 4.07 3.16 12.12
CA ALA A 17 3.01 2.89 11.17
C ALA A 17 2.46 4.14 10.46
N SER A 18 2.22 5.23 11.20
CA SER A 18 1.71 6.49 10.64
C SER A 18 2.66 7.11 9.62
N ILE A 19 3.96 7.09 9.90
CA ILE A 19 5.00 7.60 8.99
C ILE A 19 5.10 6.70 7.77
N SER A 20 5.04 5.38 7.96
CA SER A 20 5.09 4.41 6.86
C SER A 20 3.90 4.56 5.90
N GLY A 21 2.69 4.80 6.42
CA GLY A 21 1.50 5.04 5.60
C GLY A 21 1.60 6.33 4.79
N LEU A 22 2.05 7.43 5.43
CA LEU A 22 2.27 8.71 4.73
C LEU A 22 3.34 8.61 3.65
N LEU A 23 4.45 7.92 3.92
CA LEU A 23 5.52 7.71 2.93
C LEU A 23 5.06 6.82 1.78
N SER A 24 4.35 5.73 2.08
CA SER A 24 3.77 4.83 1.07
C SER A 24 2.83 5.59 0.14
N PHE A 25 1.95 6.42 0.70
CA PHE A 25 1.06 7.32 -0.06
C PHE A 25 1.85 8.32 -0.92
N GLY A 26 2.85 9.00 -0.34
CA GLY A 26 3.65 10.00 -1.04
C GLY A 26 4.41 9.42 -2.23
N ILE A 27 5.04 8.25 -2.05
CA ILE A 27 5.75 7.54 -3.12
C ILE A 27 4.78 7.09 -4.21
N SER A 28 3.61 6.56 -3.82
CA SER A 28 2.59 6.11 -4.77
C SER A 28 2.11 7.27 -5.62
N LEU A 29 1.70 8.38 -4.98
CA LEU A 29 1.21 9.56 -5.66
C LEU A 29 2.27 10.14 -6.63
N PHE A 30 3.51 10.26 -6.17
CA PHE A 30 4.60 10.81 -6.98
C PHE A 30 4.90 9.96 -8.22
N THR A 31 4.97 8.65 -8.05
CA THR A 31 5.26 7.71 -9.15
C THR A 31 4.09 7.62 -10.14
N HIS A 32 2.85 7.74 -9.67
CA HIS A 32 1.67 7.88 -10.53
C HIS A 32 1.71 9.18 -11.34
N LEU A 33 2.02 10.32 -10.70
CA LEU A 33 2.13 11.62 -11.40
C LEU A 33 3.22 11.60 -12.47
N ILE A 34 4.38 11.00 -12.18
CA ILE A 34 5.43 10.80 -13.19
C ILE A 34 4.96 9.87 -14.31
N GLY A 35 4.29 8.76 -13.97
CA GLY A 35 3.72 7.84 -14.95
C GLY A 35 2.78 8.54 -15.92
N ILE A 36 1.87 9.38 -15.41
CA ILE A 36 0.94 10.19 -16.21
C ILE A 36 1.70 11.17 -17.11
N LEU A 37 2.70 11.88 -16.55
CA LEU A 37 3.49 12.85 -17.30
C LEU A 37 4.27 12.21 -18.46
N LEU A 38 4.74 10.99 -18.26
CA LEU A 38 5.48 10.21 -19.28
C LEU A 38 4.56 9.48 -20.26
N TYR A 39 3.24 9.53 -20.06
CA TYR A 39 2.25 8.90 -20.92
C TYR A 39 1.32 9.97 -21.51
N PRO A 40 1.77 10.74 -22.53
CA PRO A 40 1.12 11.97 -22.99
C PRO A 40 -0.29 11.78 -23.57
N ASN A 41 -0.61 10.56 -24.00
CA ASN A 41 -1.93 10.22 -24.51
C ASN A 41 -2.88 9.73 -23.40
N TYR A 42 -2.45 9.72 -22.14
CA TYR A 42 -3.24 9.18 -21.03
C TYR A 42 -4.46 10.05 -20.73
N ASP A 43 -5.66 9.48 -20.91
CA ASP A 43 -6.94 10.07 -20.56
C ASP A 43 -7.56 9.26 -19.41
N MET A 44 -7.59 9.87 -18.21
CA MET A 44 -8.15 9.27 -17.00
C MET A 44 -9.63 8.93 -17.10
N THR A 45 -10.37 9.54 -18.04
CA THR A 45 -11.80 9.29 -18.22
C THR A 45 -12.08 8.11 -19.15
N ARG A 46 -11.10 7.70 -19.96
CA ARG A 46 -11.25 6.68 -21.01
C ARG A 46 -10.33 5.48 -20.85
N MET A 47 -9.23 5.64 -20.11
CA MET A 47 -8.21 4.60 -19.96
C MET A 47 -7.98 4.27 -18.50
N ALA A 48 -7.84 2.97 -18.22
CA ALA A 48 -7.54 2.48 -16.88
C ALA A 48 -6.11 2.87 -16.47
N ILE A 49 -5.90 3.07 -15.17
CA ILE A 49 -4.58 3.43 -14.62
C ILE A 49 -3.52 2.36 -14.87
N SER A 50 -3.93 1.11 -15.09
CA SER A 50 -3.05 0.00 -15.47
C SER A 50 -2.34 0.22 -16.80
N PHE A 51 -2.86 1.07 -17.70
CA PHE A 51 -2.18 1.44 -18.95
C PHE A 51 -0.92 2.26 -18.71
N LEU A 52 -0.83 2.99 -17.59
CA LEU A 52 0.40 3.67 -17.17
C LEU A 52 1.51 2.67 -16.85
N GLY A 53 1.17 1.40 -16.63
CA GLY A 53 2.12 0.32 -16.40
C GLY A 53 2.80 -0.20 -17.66
N ASP A 54 2.53 0.37 -18.84
CA ASP A 54 3.15 -0.03 -20.11
C ASP A 54 4.25 0.96 -20.57
N GLY A 55 5.18 0.49 -21.40
CA GLY A 55 6.30 1.28 -21.92
C GLY A 55 7.30 1.76 -20.85
N TYR A 56 8.11 2.77 -21.21
CA TYR A 56 9.17 3.29 -20.33
C TYR A 56 8.63 3.96 -19.06
N GLY A 57 7.49 4.68 -19.16
CA GLY A 57 6.78 5.23 -17.99
C GLY A 57 6.27 4.14 -17.05
N GLY A 58 5.91 2.98 -17.60
CA GLY A 58 5.49 1.78 -16.86
C GLY A 58 6.52 1.22 -15.90
N ILE A 59 7.81 1.37 -16.19
CA ILE A 59 8.86 0.91 -15.27
C ILE A 59 8.85 1.75 -14.00
N ILE A 60 8.75 3.08 -14.13
CA ILE A 60 8.69 4.01 -12.99
C ILE A 60 7.41 3.75 -12.19
N TYR A 61 6.28 3.62 -12.88
CA TYR A 61 4.99 3.29 -12.27
C TYR A 61 5.04 2.00 -11.45
N ARG A 62 5.49 0.90 -12.06
CA ARG A 62 5.58 -0.43 -11.40
C ARG A 62 6.57 -0.43 -10.23
N SER A 63 7.72 0.22 -10.40
CA SER A 63 8.73 0.29 -9.34
C SER A 63 8.23 1.09 -8.13
N GLY A 64 7.51 2.18 -8.38
CA GLY A 64 6.79 2.95 -7.37
C GLY A 64 5.76 2.10 -6.62
N LEU A 65 4.94 1.35 -7.35
CA LEU A 65 3.92 0.47 -6.80
C LEU A 65 4.51 -0.60 -5.85
N ILE A 66 5.61 -1.24 -6.27
CA ILE A 66 6.33 -2.22 -5.44
C ILE A 66 6.86 -1.55 -4.17
N LEU A 67 7.48 -0.38 -4.28
CA LEU A 67 8.01 0.37 -3.14
C LEU A 67 6.91 0.79 -2.17
N THR A 68 5.80 1.30 -2.69
CA THR A 68 4.59 1.65 -1.93
C THR A 68 4.07 0.45 -1.15
N GLY A 69 3.98 -0.72 -1.78
CA GLY A 69 3.58 -1.97 -1.13
C GLY A 69 4.48 -2.33 0.04
N ILE A 70 5.80 -2.37 -0.19
CA ILE A 70 6.80 -2.73 0.85
C ILE A 70 6.76 -1.74 2.02
N ILE A 71 6.74 -0.44 1.72
CA ILE A 71 6.74 0.63 2.73
C ILE A 71 5.40 0.70 3.47
N GLY A 72 4.30 0.27 2.85
CA GLY A 72 2.97 0.22 3.44
C GLY A 72 2.75 -0.94 4.41
N ILE A 73 3.59 -1.98 4.41
CA ILE A 73 3.43 -3.17 5.27
C ILE A 73 3.27 -2.82 6.76
N PRO A 74 4.11 -1.96 7.38
CA PRO A 74 3.96 -1.61 8.79
C PRO A 74 2.61 -0.92 9.08
N PHE A 75 2.15 -0.08 8.16
CA PHE A 75 0.83 0.56 8.25
C PHE A 75 -0.31 -0.45 8.17
N CYS A 76 -0.31 -1.35 7.19
CA CYS A 76 -1.35 -2.38 7.06
C CYS A 76 -1.41 -3.30 8.27
N VAL A 77 -0.25 -3.70 8.82
CA VAL A 77 -0.17 -4.52 10.04
C VAL A 77 -0.75 -3.79 11.24
N TYR A 78 -0.46 -2.49 11.39
CA TYR A 78 -1.03 -1.68 12.47
C TYR A 78 -2.54 -1.50 12.30
N LEU A 79 -2.98 -1.19 11.08
CA LEU A 79 -4.40 -1.03 10.75
C LEU A 79 -5.19 -2.31 11.07
N GLY A 80 -4.64 -3.47 10.75
CA GLY A 80 -5.19 -4.77 11.12
C GLY A 80 -5.39 -4.97 12.62
N LYS A 81 -4.48 -4.46 13.44
CA LYS A 81 -4.57 -4.53 14.90
C LYS A 81 -5.60 -3.55 15.46
N SER A 82 -5.79 -2.38 14.85
CA SER A 82 -6.85 -1.46 15.29
C SER A 82 -8.24 -2.10 15.18
N PHE A 83 -8.45 -2.97 14.19
CA PHE A 83 -9.69 -3.75 14.04
C PHE A 83 -9.86 -4.86 15.10
N ASP A 84 -8.83 -5.23 15.88
CA ASP A 84 -9.00 -6.16 17.01
C ASP A 84 -9.87 -5.54 18.13
N ASN A 85 -10.00 -4.21 18.15
CA ASN A 85 -10.80 -3.47 19.14
C ASN A 85 -12.23 -3.17 18.65
N GLU A 86 -12.57 -3.56 17.43
CA GLU A 86 -13.90 -3.39 16.87
C GLU A 86 -14.72 -4.67 17.06
N ASP A 87 -16.05 -4.53 17.20
CA ASP A 87 -16.99 -5.63 17.42
C ASP A 87 -17.28 -6.40 16.10
N THR A 88 -16.20 -6.78 15.42
CA THR A 88 -16.21 -7.31 14.05
C THR A 88 -15.96 -8.81 14.09
N LYS A 89 -16.78 -9.59 13.37
CA LYS A 89 -16.65 -11.05 13.31
C LYS A 89 -15.26 -11.45 12.78
N GLU A 90 -14.53 -12.25 13.56
CA GLU A 90 -13.14 -12.67 13.33
C GLU A 90 -12.81 -13.18 11.90
N PRO A 91 -13.68 -13.97 11.21
CA PRO A 91 -13.39 -14.44 9.85
C PRO A 91 -13.37 -13.30 8.81
N ILE A 92 -14.21 -12.28 9.00
CA ILE A 92 -14.30 -11.12 8.10
C ILE A 92 -13.04 -10.27 8.24
N ARG A 93 -12.50 -10.15 9.46
CA ARG A 93 -11.26 -9.44 9.72
C ARG A 93 -10.05 -10.10 9.04
N GLN A 94 -9.96 -11.42 9.10
CA GLN A 94 -8.88 -12.17 8.46
C GLN A 94 -8.93 -12.05 6.93
N LEU A 95 -10.13 -12.11 6.35
CA LEU A 95 -10.33 -11.87 4.92
C LEU A 95 -9.93 -10.45 4.52
N ALA A 96 -10.33 -9.43 5.29
CA ALA A 96 -9.96 -8.04 5.03
C ALA A 96 -8.44 -7.83 5.10
N LEU A 97 -7.78 -8.44 6.08
CA LEU A 97 -6.32 -8.37 6.21
C LEU A 97 -5.59 -9.03 5.05
N ILE A 98 -6.01 -10.23 4.67
CA ILE A 98 -5.43 -10.94 3.52
C ILE A 98 -5.70 -10.15 2.24
N GLY A 99 -6.93 -9.64 2.07
CA GLY A 99 -7.31 -8.79 0.93
C GLY A 99 -6.46 -7.53 0.83
N SER A 100 -6.16 -6.88 1.96
CA SER A 100 -5.33 -5.66 2.01
C SER A 100 -3.84 -5.88 1.70
N ILE A 101 -3.37 -7.14 1.73
CA ILE A 101 -1.98 -7.49 1.39
C ILE A 101 -1.89 -7.94 -0.08
N ILE A 102 -2.96 -8.52 -0.62
CA ILE A 102 -3.02 -9.03 -2.00
C ILE A 102 -3.38 -7.92 -3.00
N TYR A 103 -4.21 -6.95 -2.58
CA TYR A 103 -4.62 -5.80 -3.39
C TYR A 103 -3.57 -4.68 -3.34
#